data_AF-A0A7S1SB28-F1
#
_entry.id   AF-A0A7S1SB28-F1
#
_cell.length_a   1.000
_cell.length_b   1.000
_cell.length_c   1.000
_cell.angle_alpha   90.00
_cell.angle_beta   90.00
_cell.angle_gamma   90.00
#
_symmetry.space_group_name_H-M   'P 1'
#
loop_
_entity.id
_entity.type
_entity.pdbx_description
1 polymer ?
#
loop_
_entity_poly.entity_id
_entity_poly.type
_entity_poly.pdbx_seq_one_letter_code
_entity_poly.pdbx_strand_id
1 'polypeptide(L)'
;VDAKFELFSRAWCVAELAEAHSKGMRQSLKVLSRECIDSHSSLISNLRIEEMSASRPEDVKGILRKIPDKAQFNAKVRALVTQALAEWVSMDRKNLFKHIGRLLRRRVRGQVTVEPGPPAP
;
A
#
# COMPACT_ATOMS: atom_id res chain seq x y z
N VAL A 1 2.91 10.85 1.36
CA VAL A 1 2.81 9.39 1.60
C VAL A 1 3.17 9.17 3.06
N ASP A 2 2.34 8.45 3.81
CA ASP A 2 2.60 8.13 5.22
C ASP A 2 3.60 6.96 5.30
N ALA A 3 4.85 7.26 5.67
CA ALA A 3 5.91 6.26 5.76
C ALA A 3 5.88 5.47 7.08
N LYS A 4 5.19 6.00 8.10
CA LYS A 4 5.16 5.46 9.47
C LYS A 4 3.87 4.70 9.78
N PHE A 5 2.92 4.66 8.84
CA PHE A 5 1.63 4.00 9.02
C PHE A 5 0.79 4.62 10.16
N GLU A 6 1.05 5.89 10.51
CA GLU A 6 0.33 6.66 11.53
C GLU A 6 -1.16 6.84 11.19
N LEU A 7 -1.55 6.76 9.91
CA LEU A 7 -2.95 6.77 9.52
C LEU A 7 -3.74 5.60 10.14
N PHE A 8 -3.08 4.46 10.37
CA PHE A 8 -3.72 3.29 10.98
C PHE A 8 -3.78 3.36 12.51
N SER A 9 -3.16 4.36 13.14
CA SER A 9 -3.38 4.66 14.57
C SER A 9 -4.50 5.68 14.79
N ARG A 10 -5.13 6.19 13.73
CA ARG A 10 -6.21 7.20 13.81
C ARG A 10 -7.57 6.53 13.68
N ALA A 11 -8.36 6.55 14.75
CA ALA A 11 -9.65 5.86 14.83
C ALA A 11 -10.62 6.31 13.72
N TRP A 12 -10.64 7.61 13.41
CA TRP A 12 -11.48 8.17 12.35
C TRP A 12 -11.09 7.62 10.96
N CYS A 13 -9.81 7.62 10.62
CA CYS A 13 -9.32 7.14 9.33
C CYS A 13 -9.65 5.66 9.11
N VAL A 14 -9.54 4.84 10.15
CA VAL A 14 -9.84 3.41 10.08
C VAL A 14 -11.35 3.14 10.03
N ALA A 15 -12.15 3.93 10.76
CA ALA A 15 -13.61 3.87 10.66
C ALA A 15 -14.10 4.24 9.25
N GLU A 16 -13.55 5.31 8.66
CA GLU A 16 -13.85 5.71 7.28
C GLU A 16 -13.41 4.65 6.26
N LEU A 17 -12.25 4.02 6.46
CA LEU A 17 -11.79 2.92 5.60
C LEU A 17 -12.81 1.78 5.56
N ALA A 18 -13.29 1.36 6.74
CA ALA A 18 -14.27 0.29 6.87
C ALA A 18 -15.64 0.67 6.28
N GLU A 19 -16.07 1.92 6.46
CA GLU A 19 -17.32 2.46 5.91
C GLU A 19 -17.27 2.62 4.38
N ALA A 20 -16.15 3.08 3.83
CA ALA A 20 -15.97 3.16 2.39
C ALA A 20 -16.06 1.76 1.75
N HIS A 21 -15.43 0.76 2.38
CA HIS A 21 -15.53 -0.63 1.92
C HIS A 21 -16.96 -1.18 2.07
N SER A 22 -17.69 -0.85 3.15
CA SER A 22 -19.09 -1.29 3.30
C SER A 22 -19.99 -0.76 2.19
N LYS A 23 -19.64 0.39 1.60
CA LYS A 23 -20.31 1.00 0.43
C LYS A 23 -19.79 0.52 -0.92
N GLY A 24 -18.93 -0.50 -0.95
CA GLY A 24 -18.38 -1.06 -2.19
C GLY A 24 -17.31 -0.20 -2.86
N MET A 25 -16.78 0.82 -2.17
CA MET A 25 -15.63 1.56 -2.68
C MET A 25 -14.41 0.65 -2.60
N ARG A 26 -13.57 0.62 -3.64
CA ARG A 26 -12.33 -0.14 -3.63
C ARG A 26 -11.24 0.59 -2.85
N GLN A 27 -10.55 -0.13 -1.98
CA GLN A 27 -9.43 0.40 -1.19
C GLN A 27 -8.13 0.20 -1.98
N SER A 28 -7.37 1.29 -2.14
CA SER A 28 -6.04 1.24 -2.73
C SER A 28 -5.08 2.01 -1.84
N LEU A 29 -3.93 1.41 -1.53
CA LEU A 29 -2.87 2.06 -0.76
C LEU A 29 -1.74 2.52 -1.68
N LYS A 30 -1.08 3.60 -1.28
CA LYS A 30 0.20 4.03 -1.82
C LYS A 30 1.21 4.00 -0.68
N VAL A 31 2.17 3.09 -0.79
CA VAL A 31 3.26 2.95 0.19
C VAL A 31 4.54 3.53 -0.40
N LEU A 32 5.43 4.01 0.47
CA LEU A 32 6.71 4.59 0.07
C LEU A 32 7.65 3.54 -0.53
N SER A 33 7.81 2.41 0.15
CA SER A 33 8.66 1.30 -0.28
C SER A 33 8.19 0.00 0.34
N ARG A 34 8.72 -1.13 -0.17
CA ARG A 34 8.47 -2.45 0.42
C ARG A 34 9.07 -2.56 1.83
N GLU A 35 10.21 -1.95 2.07
CA GLU A 35 10.86 -1.91 3.38
C GLU A 35 9.97 -1.26 4.45
N CYS A 36 9.20 -0.23 4.10
CA CYS A 36 8.20 0.34 5.00
C CYS A 36 7.11 -0.66 5.40
N ILE A 37 6.69 -1.57 4.50
CA ILE A 37 5.72 -2.62 4.82
C ILE A 37 6.34 -3.63 5.78
N ASP A 38 7.55 -4.10 5.45
CA ASP A 38 8.23 -5.15 6.20
C ASP A 38 8.54 -4.67 7.63
N SER A 39 9.04 -3.44 7.78
CA SER A 39 9.30 -2.81 9.09
C SER A 39 8.06 -2.58 9.95
N HIS A 40 6.86 -2.50 9.36
CA HIS A 40 5.60 -2.23 10.08
C HIS A 40 4.63 -3.42 10.02
N SER A 41 5.08 -4.60 9.59
CA SER A 41 4.25 -5.80 9.44
C SER A 41 3.49 -6.16 10.73
N SER A 42 4.17 -6.06 11.88
CA SER A 42 3.57 -6.30 13.19
C SER A 42 2.47 -5.30 13.55
N LEU A 43 2.61 -4.03 13.17
CA LEU A 43 1.58 -3.01 13.38
C LEU A 43 0.35 -3.34 12.54
N ILE A 44 0.55 -3.71 11.27
CA ILE A 44 -0.53 -4.04 10.33
C ILE A 44 -1.30 -5.30 10.78
N SER A 45 -0.59 -6.32 11.25
CA SER A 45 -1.21 -7.58 11.69
C SER A 45 -1.95 -7.47 13.02
N ASN A 46 -1.66 -6.45 13.82
CA ASN A 46 -2.26 -6.22 15.13
C ASN A 46 -3.16 -4.98 15.20
N LEU A 47 -3.66 -4.47 14.07
CA LEU A 47 -4.59 -3.32 14.10
C LEU A 47 -5.82 -3.62 14.96
N ARG A 48 -6.06 -2.72 15.93
CA ARG A 48 -7.19 -2.75 16.86
C ARG A 48 -7.77 -1.36 17.02
N ILE A 49 -9.06 -1.19 16.67
CA ILE A 49 -9.73 0.11 16.74
C ILE A 49 -9.80 0.67 18.15
N GLU A 50 -9.79 -0.20 19.16
CA GLU A 50 -9.81 0.17 20.58
C GLU A 50 -8.50 0.83 21.05
N GLU A 51 -7.39 0.60 20.33
CA GLU A 51 -6.05 1.13 20.66
C GLU A 51 -5.72 2.39 19.85
N MET A 52 -6.66 2.87 19.03
CA MET A 52 -6.46 4.03 18.16
C MET A 52 -6.85 5.34 18.84
N SER A 53 -6.31 6.45 18.33
CA SER A 53 -6.54 7.79 18.87
C SER A 53 -7.37 8.67 17.92
N ALA A 54 -7.96 9.71 18.48
CA ALA A 54 -8.56 10.81 17.76
C ALA A 54 -8.15 12.13 18.44
N SER A 55 -8.31 13.25 17.74
CA SER A 55 -7.98 14.57 18.30
C SER A 55 -8.75 14.85 19.60
N ARG A 56 -9.97 14.31 19.72
CA ARG A 56 -10.75 14.39 20.95
C ARG A 56 -11.10 12.98 21.45
N PRO A 57 -10.87 12.63 22.73
CA PRO A 57 -11.16 11.30 23.25
C PRO A 57 -12.64 10.87 23.14
N GLU A 58 -13.56 11.82 23.16
CA GLU A 58 -15.00 11.57 22.95
C GLU A 58 -15.30 11.03 21.54
N ASP A 59 -14.49 11.38 20.53
CA ASP A 59 -14.67 10.89 19.17
C ASP A 59 -14.35 9.39 19.12
N VAL A 60 -13.29 8.94 19.81
CA VAL A 60 -12.96 7.50 19.93
C VAL A 60 -14.13 6.76 20.58
N LYS A 61 -14.69 7.28 21.68
CA LYS A 61 -15.86 6.68 22.33
C LYS A 61 -17.07 6.64 21.39
N GLY A 62 -17.29 7.70 20.63
CA GLY A 62 -18.36 7.78 19.63
C GLY A 62 -18.21 6.73 18.52
N ILE A 63 -16.99 6.56 18.00
CA ILE A 63 -16.66 5.54 16.99
C ILE A 63 -16.86 4.13 17.56
N LEU A 64 -16.29 3.84 18.73
CA LEU A 64 -16.36 2.52 19.36
C LEU A 64 -17.79 2.11 19.73
N ARG A 65 -18.67 3.07 20.05
CA ARG A 65 -20.10 2.81 20.26
C ARG A 65 -20.84 2.38 18.99
N LYS A 66 -20.44 2.89 17.82
CA LYS A 66 -21.05 2.55 16.53
C LYS A 66 -20.62 1.18 15.99
N ILE A 67 -19.56 0.60 16.55
CA ILE A 67 -19.03 -0.70 16.16
C ILE A 67 -19.56 -1.73 17.15
N PRO A 68 -20.58 -2.55 16.83
CA PRO A 68 -21.12 -3.52 17.79
C PRO A 68 -20.10 -4.59 18.16
N ASP A 69 -19.50 -5.24 17.16
CA ASP A 69 -18.47 -6.27 17.31
C ASP A 69 -17.09 -5.72 16.90
N LYS A 70 -16.24 -5.47 17.89
CA LYS A 70 -14.89 -4.91 17.68
C LYS A 70 -13.94 -5.97 17.12
N ALA A 71 -14.10 -7.23 17.52
CA ALA A 71 -13.25 -8.31 17.04
C ALA A 71 -13.47 -8.54 15.54
N GLN A 72 -14.72 -8.61 15.12
CA GLN A 72 -15.08 -8.72 13.70
C GLN A 72 -14.64 -7.48 12.91
N PHE A 73 -14.85 -6.28 13.45
CA PHE A 73 -14.38 -5.04 12.82
C PHE A 73 -12.87 -5.05 12.59
N ASN A 74 -12.09 -5.39 13.62
CA ASN A 74 -10.64 -5.45 13.54
C ASN A 74 -10.17 -6.51 12.54
N ALA A 75 -10.78 -7.69 12.52
CA ALA A 75 -10.47 -8.73 11.55
C ALA A 75 -10.72 -8.26 10.11
N LYS A 76 -11.85 -7.57 9.88
CA LYS A 76 -12.20 -7.00 8.58
C LYS A 76 -11.20 -5.93 8.14
N VAL A 77 -10.86 -4.97 9.02
CA VAL A 77 -9.87 -3.92 8.73
C VAL A 77 -8.52 -4.53 8.37
N ARG A 78 -8.04 -5.50 9.15
CA ARG A 78 -6.77 -6.18 8.86
C ARG A 78 -6.79 -6.85 7.50
N ALA A 79 -7.85 -7.59 7.17
CA ALA A 79 -8.00 -8.22 5.87
C ALA A 79 -7.95 -7.20 4.72
N LEU A 80 -8.66 -6.06 4.87
CA LEU A 80 -8.66 -4.98 3.87
C LEU A 80 -7.29 -4.36 3.66
N VAL A 81 -6.59 -4.05 4.75
CA VAL A 81 -5.26 -3.46 4.68
C VAL A 81 -4.27 -4.45 4.07
N THR A 82 -4.29 -5.71 4.50
CA THR A 82 -3.45 -6.78 3.94
C THR A 82 -3.70 -6.98 2.44
N GLN A 83 -4.97 -7.00 2.01
CA GLN A 83 -5.30 -7.10 0.59
C GLN A 83 -4.74 -5.91 -0.20
N ALA A 84 -4.97 -4.68 0.26
CA ALA A 84 -4.51 -3.48 -0.41
C ALA A 84 -2.97 -3.43 -0.51
N LEU A 85 -2.26 -3.92 0.51
CA LEU A 85 -0.80 -4.05 0.49
C LEU A 85 -0.32 -5.11 -0.49
N ALA A 86 -0.97 -6.27 -0.55
CA ALA A 86 -0.65 -7.33 -1.51
C ALA A 86 -0.83 -6.83 -2.96
N GLU A 87 -1.92 -6.09 -3.22
CA GLU A 87 -2.16 -5.43 -4.51
C GLU A 87 -1.03 -4.45 -4.84
N TRP A 88 -0.62 -3.61 -3.89
CA TRP A 88 0.49 -2.67 -4.06
C TRP A 88 1.82 -3.38 -4.37
N VAL A 89 2.19 -4.43 -3.61
CA VAL A 89 3.41 -5.22 -3.85
C VAL A 89 3.40 -5.89 -5.23
N SER A 90 2.24 -6.35 -5.69
CA SER A 90 2.10 -6.91 -7.04
C SER A 90 2.37 -5.86 -8.12
N MET A 91 1.91 -4.63 -7.90
CA MET A 91 2.05 -3.52 -8.84
C MET A 91 3.47 -2.98 -8.88
N ASP A 92 4.11 -2.84 -7.71
CA ASP A 92 5.49 -2.39 -7.57
C ASP A 92 6.45 -3.30 -8.37
N ARG A 93 6.33 -4.62 -8.22
CA ARG A 93 7.09 -5.60 -9.01
C ARG A 93 6.89 -5.41 -10.51
N LYS A 94 5.64 -5.26 -10.98
CA LYS A 94 5.34 -5.01 -12.40
C LYS A 94 6.01 -3.72 -12.90
N ASN A 95 6.01 -2.66 -12.09
CA ASN A 95 6.63 -1.40 -12.45
C ASN A 95 8.16 -1.50 -12.50
N LEU A 96 8.77 -2.22 -11.54
CA LEU A 96 10.20 -2.51 -11.54
C LEU A 96 10.62 -3.27 -12.80
N PHE A 97 9.93 -4.36 -13.15
CA PHE A 97 10.22 -5.13 -14.37
C PHE A 97 10.06 -4.28 -15.65
N LYS A 98 9.02 -3.44 -15.72
CA LYS A 98 8.87 -2.49 -16.84
C LYS A 98 10.03 -1.49 -16.91
N HIS A 99 10.54 -1.05 -15.77
CA HIS A 99 11.70 -0.15 -15.71
C HIS A 99 12.98 -0.86 -16.20
N ILE A 100 13.29 -2.04 -15.67
CA ILE A 100 14.43 -2.85 -16.09
C ILE A 100 14.37 -3.15 -17.59
N GLY A 101 13.21 -3.56 -18.11
CA GLY A 101 13.03 -3.83 -19.54
C GLY A 101 13.28 -2.60 -20.42
N ARG A 102 12.95 -1.38 -19.94
CA ARG A 102 13.30 -0.14 -20.65
C ARG A 102 14.79 0.12 -20.65
N LEU A 103 15.49 -0.13 -19.55
CA LEU A 103 16.95 0.00 -19.47
C LEU A 103 17.68 -0.99 -20.39
N LEU A 104 17.28 -2.27 -20.36
CA LEU A 104 17.84 -3.29 -21.23
C LEU A 104 17.62 -2.97 -22.71
N ARG A 105 16.41 -2.54 -23.11
CA ARG A 105 16.15 -2.12 -24.50
C ARG A 105 17.03 -0.95 -24.95
N ARG A 106 17.29 0.03 -24.08
CA ARG A 106 18.19 1.15 -24.39
C ARG A 106 19.62 0.66 -24.57
N ARG A 107 20.08 -0.27 -23.73
CA ARG A 107 21.42 -0.85 -23.81
C ARG A 107 21.63 -1.70 -25.07
N VAL A 108 20.65 -2.53 -25.43
CA VAL A 108 20.68 -3.31 -26.69
C VAL A 108 20.71 -2.38 -27.91
N ARG A 109 19.89 -1.32 -27.93
CA ARG A 109 19.90 -0.34 -29.03
C ARG A 109 21.19 0.49 -29.09
N GLY A 110 21.82 0.76 -27.96
CA GLY A 110 23.10 1.47 -27.88
C GLY A 110 24.33 0.62 -28.22
N GLN A 111 24.19 -0.70 -28.38
CA GLN A 111 25.27 -1.60 -28.83
C GLN A 111 25.22 -1.92 -30.32
N VAL A 112 24.24 -1.41 -31.08
CA VAL A 112 24.20 -1.51 -32.54
C VAL A 112 24.86 -0.26 -33.13
N THR A 113 26.18 -0.19 -33.09
CA THR A 113 26.99 0.73 -33.91
C THR A 113 27.74 -0.08 -34.96
N VAL A 114 27.15 -0.07 -36.17
CA VAL A 114 27.71 -0.18 -37.52
C VAL A 114 29.15 -0.74 -37.63
N GLU A 115 29.27 -1.98 -38.11
CA GLU A 115 30.48 -2.48 -38.76
C GLU A 115 30.76 -1.64 -40.03
N PRO A 116 31.98 -1.09 -40.24
CA PRO A 116 32.29 -0.38 -41.47
C PRO A 116 32.33 -1.37 -42.64
N GLY A 117 31.45 -1.18 -43.62
CA GLY A 117 31.45 -1.94 -44.87
C GLY A 117 32.78 -1.76 -45.62
N PRO A 118 33.23 -2.78 -46.38
CA PRO A 118 34.53 -2.75 -47.06
C PRO A 118 34.57 -1.61 -48.11
N PRO A 119 35.76 -1.01 -48.34
CA PRO A 119 35.89 0.08 -49.30
C PRO A 119 35.55 -0.38 -50.71
N ALA A 120 34.76 0.44 -51.42
CA ALA A 120 34.42 0.25 -52.83
C ALA A 120 35.68 0.29 -53.73
N PRO A 121 35.67 -0.42 -54.87
CA PRO A 121 36.85 -0.63 -55.71
C PRO A 121 37.40 0.64 -56.36
#